data_AF-A0A972DFB1-F1
#
_entry.id   AF-A0A972DFB1-F1
#
_cell.length_a   1.000
_cell.length_b   1.000
_cell.length_c   1.000
_cell.angle_alpha   90.00
_cell.angle_beta   90.00
_cell.angle_gamma   90.00
#
_symmetry.space_group_name_H-M   'P 1'
#
loop_
_entity.id
_entity.type
_entity.pdbx_description
1 polymer ?
#
loop_
_entity_poly.entity_id
_entity_poly.type
_entity_poly.pdbx_seq_one_letter_code
_entity_poly.pdbx_strand_id
1 'polypeptide(L)'
;IGEAAVQSVLAGTDVLLVCHGYDNQVSVMEALKEAAENGTITEERIDRSVYRILKLMEKYRIEDRLAPLVNIDEINKKISDLLSTYIP
;
A
#
# COMPACT_ATOMS: atom_id res chain seq x y z
N ILE A 1 -8.11 -2.58 15.27
CA ILE A 1 -7.70 -3.10 13.95
C ILE A 1 -6.25 -3.63 13.94
N GLY A 2 -5.34 -3.06 14.74
CA GLY A 2 -3.96 -3.57 14.86
C GLY A 2 -3.84 -5.06 15.17
N GLU A 3 -4.62 -5.59 16.12
CA GLU A 3 -4.64 -7.04 16.41
C GLU A 3 -5.02 -7.88 15.18
N ALA A 4 -6.02 -7.46 14.41
CA ALA A 4 -6.41 -8.15 13.19
C ALA A 4 -5.30 -8.13 12.13
N ALA A 5 -4.51 -7.05 12.06
CA ALA A 5 -3.34 -6.97 11.18
C ALA A 5 -2.25 -7.97 11.60
N VAL A 6 -1.95 -8.06 12.91
CA VAL A 6 -1.00 -9.04 13.46
C VAL A 6 -1.45 -10.47 13.15
N GLN A 7 -2.72 -10.80 13.43
CA GLN A 7 -3.27 -12.12 13.14
C GLN A 7 -3.23 -12.45 11.65
N SER A 8 -3.48 -11.47 10.77
CA SER A 8 -3.39 -11.67 9.33
C SER A 8 -1.95 -12.00 8.88
N VAL A 9 -0.94 -11.31 9.42
CA VAL A 9 0.46 -11.63 9.11
C VAL A 9 0.82 -13.03 9.62
N LEU A 10 0.42 -13.38 10.84
CA LEU A 10 0.64 -14.72 11.39
C LEU A 10 -0.04 -15.81 10.55
N ALA A 11 -1.22 -15.54 10.01
CA ALA A 11 -1.95 -16.44 9.11
C ALA A 11 -1.32 -16.60 7.72
N GLY A 12 -0.29 -15.80 7.38
CA GLY A 12 0.45 -15.95 6.12
C GLY A 12 0.27 -14.82 5.12
N THR A 13 -0.50 -13.77 5.43
CA THR A 13 -0.66 -12.62 4.54
C THR A 13 0.68 -11.89 4.34
N ASP A 14 1.01 -11.57 3.08
CA ASP A 14 2.23 -10.85 2.72
C ASP A 14 2.02 -9.33 2.62
N VAL A 15 0.83 -8.87 2.20
CA VAL A 15 0.52 -7.44 2.00
C VAL A 15 -0.81 -7.10 2.69
N LEU A 16 -0.81 -6.05 3.53
CA LEU A 16 -1.99 -5.51 4.19
C LEU A 16 -2.37 -4.16 3.57
N LEU A 17 -3.63 -4.00 3.19
CA LEU A 17 -4.17 -2.73 2.69
C LEU A 17 -5.04 -2.08 3.77
N VAL A 18 -4.64 -0.91 4.26
CA VAL A 18 -5.36 -0.16 5.30
C VAL A 18 -5.92 1.14 4.71
N CYS A 19 -7.22 1.13 4.42
CA CYS A 19 -7.95 2.27 3.87
C CYS A 19 -8.66 3.07 4.96
N HIS A 20 -9.06 4.31 4.62
CA HIS A 20 -9.94 5.18 5.41
C HIS A 20 -9.44 5.52 6.83
N GLY A 21 -8.51 6.47 6.91
CA GLY A 21 -8.12 7.11 8.17
C GLY A 21 -6.65 6.90 8.52
N TYR A 22 -5.94 8.01 8.76
CA TYR A 22 -4.54 8.00 9.15
C TYR A 22 -4.33 7.27 10.48
N ASP A 23 -5.23 7.47 11.45
CA ASP A 23 -5.14 6.83 12.77
C ASP A 23 -5.19 5.30 12.68
N ASN A 24 -5.94 4.75 11.72
CA ASN A 24 -5.97 3.31 11.47
C ASN A 24 -4.62 2.81 10.93
N GLN A 25 -3.96 3.58 10.07
CA GLN A 25 -2.65 3.23 9.53
C GLN A 25 -1.58 3.24 10.63
N VAL A 26 -1.60 4.27 11.49
CA VAL A 26 -0.70 4.37 12.65
C VAL A 26 -0.93 3.21 13.61
N SER A 27 -2.18 2.93 13.99
CA SER A 27 -2.52 1.83 14.91
C SER A 27 -2.08 0.46 14.37
N VAL A 28 -2.21 0.22 13.06
CA VAL A 28 -1.72 -1.03 12.44
C VAL A 28 -0.20 -1.10 12.47
N MET A 29 0.49 0.00 12.12
CA MET A 29 1.95 0.03 12.09
C MET A 29 2.55 -0.20 13.48
N GLU A 30 2.02 0.44 14.52
CA GLU A 30 2.47 0.28 15.89
C GLU A 30 2.27 -1.17 16.39
N ALA A 31 1.09 -1.75 16.14
CA ALA A 31 0.81 -3.13 16.54
C ALA A 31 1.74 -4.15 15.86
N LEU A 32 2.03 -3.97 14.56
CA LEU A 32 2.96 -4.83 13.83
C LEU A 32 4.39 -4.68 14.34
N LYS A 33 4.82 -3.45 14.64
CA LYS A 33 6.15 -3.17 15.20
C LYS A 33 6.32 -3.82 16.56
N GLU A 34 5.37 -3.61 17.48
CA GLU A 34 5.42 -4.22 18.81
C GLU A 34 5.44 -5.76 18.72
N ALA A 35 4.60 -6.34 17.85
CA ALA A 35 4.55 -7.78 17.63
C ALA A 35 5.86 -8.35 17.06
N ALA A 36 6.61 -7.57 16.28
CA ALA A 36 7.94 -7.97 15.81
C ALA A 36 8.98 -7.85 16.93
N GLU A 37 8.99 -6.73 17.66
CA GLU A 37 9.94 -6.46 18.75
C GLU A 37 9.82 -7.48 19.90
N ASN A 38 8.59 -7.91 20.21
CA ASN A 38 8.33 -8.89 21.26
C ASN A 38 8.38 -10.35 20.77
N GLY A 39 8.65 -10.59 19.49
CA GLY A 39 8.79 -11.93 18.91
C GLY A 39 7.48 -12.66 18.60
N THR A 40 6.32 -12.02 18.76
CA THR A 40 5.03 -12.58 18.32
C THR A 40 5.04 -12.87 16.82
N ILE A 41 5.58 -11.95 16.02
CA ILE A 41 5.92 -12.16 14.62
C ILE A 41 7.44 -12.34 14.55
N THR A 42 7.90 -13.52 14.12
CA THR A 42 9.34 -13.75 13.98
C THR A 42 9.91 -13.00 12.78
N GLU A 43 11.19 -12.63 12.84
CA GLU A 43 11.88 -11.97 11.72
C GLU A 43 11.81 -12.83 10.44
N GLU A 44 11.95 -14.15 10.55
CA GLU A 44 11.84 -15.07 9.42
C GLU A 44 10.43 -15.11 8.80
N ARG A 45 9.39 -14.79 9.58
CA ARG A 45 8.03 -14.64 9.02
C ARG A 45 7.96 -13.40 8.14
N ILE A 46 8.58 -12.30 8.55
CA ILE A 46 8.65 -11.03 7.81
C ILE A 46 9.51 -11.22 6.55
N ASP A 47 10.71 -11.78 6.70
CA ASP A 47 11.65 -12.02 5.59
C ASP A 47 11.04 -12.85 4.48
N ARG A 48 10.29 -13.90 4.82
CA ARG A 48 9.57 -14.72 3.83
C ARG A 48 8.56 -13.90 3.02
N SER A 49 7.84 -12.98 3.65
CA SER A 49 6.91 -12.08 2.94
C SER A 49 7.66 -11.10 2.07
N VAL A 50 8.66 -10.41 2.62
CA VAL A 50 9.47 -9.43 1.90
C VAL A 50 10.13 -10.05 0.67
N TYR A 51 10.69 -11.26 0.81
CA TYR A 51 11.27 -12.00 -0.33
C TYR A 51 10.25 -12.27 -1.44
N ARG A 52 9.03 -12.69 -1.13
CA ARG A 52 7.98 -12.93 -2.14
C ARG A 52 7.58 -11.64 -2.85
N ILE A 53 7.45 -10.55 -2.10
CA ILE A 53 7.11 -9.23 -2.64
C ILE A 53 8.23 -8.76 -3.58
N LEU A 54 9.49 -8.80 -3.14
CA LEU A 54 10.65 -8.42 -3.95
C LEU A 54 10.75 -9.26 -5.23
N LYS A 55 10.57 -10.59 -5.14
CA LYS A 55 10.56 -11.48 -6.30
C LYS A 55 9.45 -11.14 -7.29
N LEU A 56 8.29 -10.71 -6.80
CA LEU A 56 7.19 -10.27 -7.64
C LEU A 56 7.50 -8.93 -8.33
N MET A 57 8.06 -7.97 -7.59
CA MET A 57 8.50 -6.68 -8.14
C MET A 57 9.56 -6.88 -9.23
N GLU A 58 10.54 -7.76 -8.99
CA GLU A 58 11.56 -8.14 -9.98
C GLU A 58 10.93 -8.76 -11.23
N LYS A 59 10.03 -9.73 -11.07
CA LYS A 59 9.32 -10.39 -12.19
C LYS A 59 8.62 -9.39 -13.11
N TYR A 60 8.00 -8.36 -12.53
CA TYR A 60 7.26 -7.33 -13.27
C TYR A 60 8.10 -6.08 -13.59
N ARG A 61 9.39 -6.07 -13.23
CA ARG A 61 10.29 -4.92 -13.40
C ARG A 61 9.70 -3.64 -12.81
N ILE A 62 9.10 -3.76 -11.62
CA ILE A 62 8.66 -2.60 -10.85
C ILE A 62 9.92 -1.92 -10.33
N GLU A 63 10.16 -0.72 -10.83
CA GLU A 63 11.30 0.11 -10.44
C GLU A 63 10.79 1.32 -9.66
N ASP A 64 11.60 1.84 -8.75
CA ASP A 64 11.35 3.11 -8.07
C ASP A 64 11.69 4.28 -9.01
N ARG A 65 10.99 4.33 -10.14
CA ARG A 65 11.05 5.43 -11.10
C ARG A 65 9.75 6.20 -11.01
N LEU A 66 9.87 7.53 -10.96
CA LEU A 66 8.72 8.40 -11.12
C LEU A 66 8.03 8.09 -12.46
N ALA A 67 6.73 7.81 -12.39
CA ALA A 67 5.92 7.81 -13.60
C ALA A 67 6.02 9.19 -14.26
N PRO A 68 6.02 9.26 -15.61
CA PRO A 68 5.95 10.55 -16.28
C PRO A 68 4.75 11.32 -15.76
N LEU A 69 4.96 12.59 -15.41
CA LEU A 69 3.88 13.46 -14.99
C LEU A 69 2.84 13.50 -16.12
N VAL A 70 1.60 13.20 -15.77
CA VAL A 70 0.49 13.38 -16.70
C VAL A 70 0.28 14.88 -16.88
N ASN A 71 0.00 15.32 -18.10
CA ASN A 71 -0.29 16.72 -18.36
C ASN A 71 -1.64 17.11 -17.71
N ILE A 72 -1.55 17.66 -16.50
CA ILE A 72 -2.71 18.05 -15.69
C ILE A 72 -3.54 19.12 -16.42
N ASP A 73 -2.88 20.05 -17.11
CA ASP A 73 -3.55 21.12 -17.83
C ASP A 73 -4.38 20.57 -19.01
N GLU A 74 -3.84 19.61 -19.75
CA GLU A 74 -4.56 18.95 -20.84
C GLU A 74 -5.78 18.18 -20.33
N ILE A 75 -5.64 17.48 -19.19
CA ILE A 75 -6.75 16.78 -18.55
C ILE A 75 -7.84 17.77 -18.11
N ASN A 76 -7.45 18.84 -17.42
CA ASN A 76 -8.38 19.85 -16.92
C ASN A 76 -9.11 20.56 -18.07
N LYS A 77 -8.42 20.78 -19.19
CA LYS A 77 -9.04 21.29 -20.40
C LYS A 77 -10.08 20.32 -20.95
N LYS A 78 -9.75 19.03 -21.12
CA LYS A 78 -10.70 18.00 -21.60
C LYS A 78 -11.92 17.88 -20.67
N ILE A 79 -11.72 17.96 -19.36
CA ILE A 79 -12.81 17.97 -18.37
C ILE A 79 -13.70 19.19 -18.58
N SER A 80 -13.12 20.38 -18.70
CA SER A 80 -13.87 21.63 -18.89
C SER A 80 -14.64 21.65 -20.20
N ASP A 81 -14.03 21.20 -21.30
CA ASP A 81 -14.66 21.09 -22.62
C ASP A 81 -15.88 20.15 -22.57
N LEU A 82 -15.71 18.98 -21.92
CA LEU A 82 -16.80 18.04 -21.69
C LEU A 82 -17.92 18.64 -20.85
N LEU A 83 -17.59 19.30 -19.73
CA LEU A 83 -18.57 19.93 -18.86
C LEU A 83 -19.34 21.03 -19.59
N SER A 84 -18.68 21.88 -20.37
CA SER A 84 -19.36 22.93 -21.15
C SER A 84 -20.36 22.39 -22.18
N THR A 85 -20.17 21.15 -22.63
CA THR A 85 -21.06 20.48 -23.59
C THR A 85 -22.36 20.00 -22.92
N TYR A 86 -22.32 19.60 -21.65
CA TYR A 86 -23.43 18.93 -20.96
C TYR A 86 -23.97 19.67 -19.72
N ILE A 87 -23.23 20.65 -19.21
CA ILE A 87 -23.52 21.46 -18.02
C ILE A 87 -23.12 22.92 -18.36
N PRO A 88 -23.96 23.65 -19.11
CA PRO A 88 -23.73 25.06 -19.44
C PRO A 88 -23.88 26.00 -18.23
#